data_AF-A0A2V7V2B8-F1
#
_entry.id   AF-A0A2V7V2B8-F1
#
_cell.length_a   1.000
_cell.length_b   1.000
_cell.length_c   1.000
_cell.angle_alpha   90.00
_cell.angle_beta   90.00
_cell.angle_gamma   90.00
#
_symmetry.space_group_name_H-M   'P 1'
#
loop_
_entity.id
_entity.type
_entity.pdbx_description
1 polymer ?
#
loop_
_entity_poly.entity_id
_entity_poly.type
_entity_poly.pdbx_seq_one_letter_code
_entity_poly.pdbx_strand_id
1 'polypeptide(L)'
;MLGAVRCSMGPTIATVLCADWAGSARGREVFSAVVGERSVRRIPVPAGGWDVEAAVKVARDCSTTGGVLLGFDAPLGVPRSFWEAATAGLDPRPRHFAEWLHGLDPRFFDTVPGREDWSIRRPFFAVPHRAEGGLTAFVRAAARQRVDLWRAVDRRVGGKPPFVVAGIPGSVGSAARDLWRSLPPHRERGEVGVWPFDGSIEALLTNNKVAVAEIYPALAYARALAPQAVPRGRKTDREWRERVFSLLAAANWIRQFEVSLPGAGSVSSGDAFDACLNAAAILRCALEGSPLAASDVDPVAEGGILCEDSAMAPITHPKATEADLLNAPKDGRKYELVDGEVVMSPAGSRHGAVCARLITRLGPFIEQRRLGYLFDSSTGFRMPNGNVRLPDVAFVARGRFEGGKVPEGFSPVAPDLAVEVLSPDDRPRHVLDKVGEYLDGGVPLVWVVDPKTRTATVYRSLTNVRTVVEDGDLDGEDILPGFRCPLADIVAE
;
A
#
# COMPACT_ATOMS: atom_id res chain seq x y z
N MET A 1 11.75 -40.73 -29.76
CA MET A 1 13.03 -40.80 -29.03
C MET A 1 13.50 -39.37 -28.82
N LEU A 2 13.05 -38.72 -27.74
CA LEU A 2 13.52 -37.40 -27.33
C LEU A 2 14.30 -37.62 -26.04
N GLY A 3 15.61 -37.39 -26.13
CA GLY A 3 16.58 -37.70 -25.08
C GLY A 3 16.31 -36.87 -23.83
N ALA A 4 16.29 -37.56 -22.69
CA ALA A 4 16.32 -36.96 -21.38
C ALA A 4 17.64 -36.18 -21.22
N VAL A 5 17.56 -34.85 -21.31
CA VAL A 5 18.58 -33.98 -20.72
C VAL A 5 18.36 -34.04 -19.21
N ARG A 6 18.99 -35.02 -18.56
CA ARG A 6 19.22 -34.98 -17.12
C ARG A 6 20.25 -33.86 -16.87
N CYS A 7 19.78 -32.62 -16.72
CA CYS A 7 20.56 -31.61 -16.03
C CYS A 7 20.83 -32.13 -14.61
N SER A 8 22.11 -32.08 -14.20
CA SER A 8 22.54 -32.48 -12.87
C SER A 8 21.76 -31.70 -11.80
N MET A 9 20.90 -32.39 -11.06
CA MET A 9 20.10 -31.77 -10.00
C MET A 9 21.02 -31.43 -8.82
N GLY A 10 21.39 -30.15 -8.70
CA GLY A 10 21.67 -29.57 -7.38
C GLY A 10 20.44 -29.77 -6.48
N PRO A 11 20.56 -29.61 -5.15
CA PRO A 11 19.45 -29.88 -4.25
C PRO A 11 18.25 -29.02 -4.61
N THR A 12 17.25 -29.66 -5.21
CA THR A 12 15.98 -29.08 -5.59
C THR A 12 15.13 -28.88 -4.35
N ILE A 13 14.38 -27.79 -4.30
CA ILE A 13 13.36 -27.56 -3.26
C ILE A 13 12.45 -28.78 -3.21
N ALA A 14 12.37 -29.44 -2.07
CA ALA A 14 11.45 -30.56 -1.85
C ALA A 14 10.11 -30.07 -1.33
N THR A 15 10.15 -29.12 -0.38
CA THR A 15 8.97 -28.53 0.26
C THR A 15 9.10 -27.02 0.33
N VAL A 16 8.01 -26.31 0.06
CA VAL A 16 7.86 -24.87 0.31
C VAL A 16 6.83 -24.72 1.43
N LEU A 17 7.15 -23.92 2.45
CA LEU A 17 6.21 -23.47 3.46
C LEU A 17 6.00 -21.97 3.30
N CYS A 18 4.76 -21.53 3.10
CA CYS A 18 4.42 -20.12 2.97
C CYS A 18 3.55 -19.70 4.15
N ALA A 19 4.05 -18.75 4.94
CA ALA A 19 3.37 -18.21 6.09
C ALA A 19 2.84 -16.81 5.81
N ASP A 20 1.52 -16.62 5.92
CA ASP A 20 0.92 -15.30 6.03
C ASP A 20 1.23 -14.77 7.44
N TRP A 21 2.12 -13.76 7.51
CA TRP A 21 2.74 -13.36 8.77
C TRP A 21 2.14 -12.05 9.29
N ALA A 22 1.07 -12.15 10.08
CA ALA A 22 0.57 -11.00 10.82
C ALA A 22 1.45 -10.69 12.05
N GLY A 23 1.50 -9.43 12.49
CA GLY A 23 2.17 -9.05 13.76
C GLY A 23 1.48 -9.55 15.03
N SER A 24 0.31 -10.18 14.90
CA SER A 24 -0.37 -10.93 15.95
C SER A 24 -0.34 -12.41 15.57
N ALA A 25 -0.20 -13.31 16.55
CA ALA A 25 -0.29 -14.74 16.33
C ALA A 25 -1.69 -15.18 15.82
N ARG A 26 -2.72 -14.35 16.06
CA ARG A 26 -4.09 -14.62 15.61
C ARG A 26 -4.20 -14.36 14.11
N GLY A 27 -4.66 -15.35 13.36
CA GLY A 27 -4.91 -15.25 11.92
C GLY A 27 -3.75 -15.67 11.03
N ARG A 28 -2.58 -15.98 11.61
CA ARG A 28 -1.46 -16.56 10.85
C ARG A 28 -1.85 -17.90 10.28
N GLU A 29 -1.52 -18.12 9.01
CA GLU A 29 -1.82 -19.33 8.26
C GLU A 29 -0.57 -19.79 7.54
N VAL A 30 -0.37 -21.12 7.50
CA VAL A 30 0.78 -21.71 6.81
C VAL A 30 0.27 -22.76 5.83
N PHE A 31 0.74 -22.64 4.58
CA PHE A 31 0.50 -23.63 3.53
C PHE A 31 1.81 -24.28 3.12
N SER A 32 1.77 -25.58 2.86
CA SER A 32 2.88 -26.31 2.28
C SER A 32 2.61 -26.61 0.81
N ALA A 33 3.62 -26.40 -0.04
CA ALA A 33 3.69 -27.03 -1.36
C ALA A 33 4.77 -28.11 -1.36
N VAL A 34 4.39 -29.36 -1.68
CA VAL A 34 5.35 -30.46 -1.79
C VAL A 34 5.63 -30.70 -3.27
N VAL A 35 6.86 -30.44 -3.71
CA VAL A 35 7.21 -30.40 -5.14
C VAL A 35 7.05 -31.78 -5.79
N GLY A 36 7.48 -32.84 -5.11
CA GLY A 36 7.35 -34.22 -5.60
C GLY A 36 5.90 -34.71 -5.68
N GLU A 37 5.04 -34.25 -4.77
CA GLU A 37 3.60 -34.58 -4.77
C GLU A 37 2.79 -33.64 -5.70
N ARG A 38 3.39 -32.52 -6.12
CA ARG A 38 2.72 -31.45 -6.87
C ARG A 38 1.43 -30.99 -6.18
N SER A 39 1.49 -30.88 -4.85
CA SER A 39 0.32 -30.63 -4.01
C SER A 39 0.52 -29.36 -3.19
N VAL A 40 -0.54 -28.55 -3.05
CA VAL A 40 -0.60 -27.40 -2.12
C VAL A 40 -1.66 -27.69 -1.06
N ARG A 41 -1.27 -27.67 0.22
CA ARG A 41 -2.17 -28.00 1.33
C ARG A 41 -1.96 -27.04 2.50
N ARG A 42 -3.05 -26.78 3.22
CA ARG A 42 -3.00 -26.04 4.49
C ARG A 42 -2.36 -26.91 5.56
N ILE A 43 -1.47 -26.35 6.36
CA ILE A 43 -0.93 -27.03 7.54
C ILE A 43 -1.85 -26.72 8.73
N PRO A 44 -2.28 -27.74 9.50
CA PRO A 44 -3.08 -27.52 10.70
C PRO A 44 -2.39 -26.57 11.68
N VAL A 45 -3.16 -25.64 12.23
CA VAL A 45 -2.64 -24.68 13.22
C VAL A 45 -2.20 -25.44 14.48
N PRO A 46 -0.97 -25.25 14.97
CA PRO A 46 -0.50 -25.86 16.21
C PRO A 46 -1.35 -25.44 17.41
N ALA A 47 -1.36 -26.22 18.49
CA ALA A 47 -2.17 -25.93 19.69
C ALA A 47 -1.88 -24.56 20.33
N GLY A 48 -0.64 -24.05 20.19
CA GLY A 48 -0.23 -22.71 20.64
C GLY A 48 -0.39 -21.59 19.60
N GLY A 49 -0.91 -21.91 18.41
CA GLY A 49 -0.89 -21.01 17.26
C GLY A 49 0.43 -21.04 16.50
N TRP A 50 0.57 -20.16 15.52
CA TRP A 50 1.80 -20.00 14.74
C TRP A 50 2.69 -18.91 15.30
N ASP A 51 3.92 -19.27 15.65
CA ASP A 51 5.06 -18.39 15.89
C ASP A 51 6.27 -18.88 15.07
N VAL A 52 7.37 -18.12 15.10
CA VAL A 52 8.57 -18.45 14.31
C VAL A 52 9.12 -19.81 14.72
N GLU A 53 9.08 -20.14 16.02
CA GLU A 53 9.56 -21.43 16.52
C GLU A 53 8.75 -22.60 15.97
N ALA A 54 7.42 -22.52 15.99
CA ALA A 54 6.53 -23.51 15.41
C ALA A 54 6.72 -23.64 13.89
N ALA A 55 6.87 -22.52 13.17
CA ALA A 55 7.11 -22.51 11.73
C ALA A 55 8.46 -23.17 11.38
N VAL A 56 9.53 -22.81 12.09
CA VAL A 56 10.87 -23.41 11.93
C VAL A 56 10.85 -24.89 12.30
N LYS A 57 10.16 -25.27 13.38
CA LYS A 57 10.03 -26.68 13.77
C LYS A 57 9.38 -27.50 12.66
N VAL A 58 8.26 -27.04 12.10
CA VAL A 58 7.59 -27.72 10.99
C VAL A 58 8.49 -27.78 9.75
N ALA A 59 9.19 -26.69 9.43
CA ALA A 59 10.16 -26.68 8.32
C ALA A 59 11.26 -27.72 8.51
N ARG A 60 11.81 -27.85 9.72
CA ARG A 60 12.85 -28.82 10.05
C ARG A 60 12.32 -30.25 9.99
N ASP A 61 11.12 -30.51 10.48
CA ASP A 61 10.49 -31.83 10.39
C ASP A 61 10.34 -32.25 8.92
N CYS A 62 9.94 -31.31 8.04
CA CYS A 62 9.90 -31.53 6.59
C CYS A 62 11.28 -31.66 5.93
N SER A 63 12.35 -31.08 6.51
CA SER A 63 13.70 -31.09 5.93
C SER A 63 14.39 -32.47 5.93
N THR A 64 13.77 -33.46 6.58
CA THR A 64 14.21 -34.85 6.56
C THR A 64 14.11 -35.48 5.17
N THR A 65 13.25 -34.96 4.29
CA THR A 65 13.01 -35.48 2.93
C THR A 65 13.62 -34.63 1.82
N GLY A 66 14.28 -33.50 2.15
CA GLY A 66 14.96 -32.62 1.20
C GLY A 66 15.06 -31.18 1.69
N GLY A 67 15.52 -30.27 0.82
CA GLY A 67 15.61 -28.84 1.16
C GLY A 67 14.22 -28.21 1.30
N VAL A 68 14.05 -27.34 2.29
CA VAL A 68 12.80 -26.62 2.60
C VAL A 68 13.00 -25.12 2.43
N LEU A 69 12.11 -24.50 1.66
CA LEU A 69 12.02 -23.04 1.58
C LEU A 69 10.88 -22.57 2.49
N LEU A 70 11.21 -21.83 3.54
CA LEU A 70 10.25 -21.23 4.48
C LEU A 70 10.12 -19.73 4.18
N GLY A 71 9.03 -19.36 3.51
CA GLY A 71 8.77 -17.97 3.15
C GLY A 71 7.77 -17.30 4.10
N PHE A 72 8.04 -16.05 4.44
CA PHE A 72 7.16 -15.20 5.25
C PHE A 72 6.67 -14.01 4.43
N ASP A 73 5.39 -13.65 4.56
CA ASP A 73 4.88 -12.33 4.12
C ASP A 73 5.30 -11.23 5.11
N ALA A 74 6.62 -10.99 5.17
CA ALA A 74 7.22 -9.99 6.02
C ALA A 74 8.58 -9.57 5.43
N PRO A 75 8.90 -8.25 5.46
CA PRO A 75 10.20 -7.76 5.02
C PRO A 75 11.38 -8.46 5.70
N LEU A 76 12.42 -8.78 4.94
CA LEU A 76 13.73 -9.21 5.42
C LEU A 76 14.79 -8.30 4.81
N GLY A 77 15.24 -7.33 5.61
CA GLY A 77 16.22 -6.33 5.20
C GLY A 77 15.82 -4.92 5.59
N VAL A 78 16.75 -3.99 5.43
CA VAL A 78 16.57 -2.56 5.68
C VAL A 78 17.13 -1.75 4.51
N PRO A 79 16.68 -0.49 4.32
CA PRO A 79 17.23 0.38 3.28
C PRO A 79 18.76 0.46 3.36
N ARG A 80 19.46 0.49 2.21
CA ARG A 80 20.94 0.56 2.19
C ARG A 80 21.49 1.69 3.05
N SER A 81 20.93 2.89 2.92
CA SER A 81 21.35 4.07 3.68
C SER A 81 21.10 3.89 5.19
N PHE A 82 20.00 3.22 5.56
CA PHE A 82 19.72 2.88 6.95
C PHE A 82 20.76 1.91 7.51
N TRP A 83 21.09 0.84 6.77
CA TRP A 83 22.13 -0.12 7.15
C TRP A 83 23.47 0.55 7.40
N GLU A 84 23.89 1.41 6.48
CA GLU A 84 25.15 2.15 6.57
C GLU A 84 25.19 3.00 7.84
N ALA A 85 24.13 3.78 8.09
CA ALA A 85 24.06 4.62 9.27
C ALA A 85 23.96 3.81 10.58
N ALA A 86 23.21 2.71 10.59
CA ALA A 86 23.02 1.87 11.76
C ALA A 86 24.27 1.08 12.17
N THR A 87 25.17 0.81 11.22
CA THR A 87 26.36 -0.03 11.42
C THR A 87 27.68 0.74 11.40
N ALA A 88 27.69 2.03 11.04
CA ALA A 88 28.91 2.82 10.86
C ALA A 88 29.87 2.84 12.07
N GLY A 89 29.34 2.72 13.28
CA GLY A 89 30.12 2.77 14.53
C GLY A 89 30.32 1.42 15.23
N LEU A 90 29.97 0.31 14.60
CA LEU A 90 30.11 -1.02 15.19
C LEU A 90 31.48 -1.63 14.84
N ASP A 91 32.12 -2.24 15.82
CA ASP A 91 33.41 -2.95 15.67
C ASP A 91 33.36 -4.31 16.43
N PRO A 92 33.43 -5.46 15.73
CA PRO A 92 33.45 -5.57 14.28
C PRO A 92 32.12 -5.14 13.66
N ARG A 93 32.18 -4.54 12.47
CA ARG A 93 30.99 -4.21 11.70
C ARG A 93 30.35 -5.51 11.17
N PRO A 94 29.05 -5.74 11.38
CA PRO A 94 28.38 -6.92 10.82
C PRO A 94 28.48 -6.95 9.30
N ARG A 95 28.62 -8.14 8.72
CA ARG A 95 28.77 -8.28 7.26
C ARG A 95 27.50 -7.96 6.47
N HIS A 96 26.35 -8.27 7.04
CA HIS A 96 25.05 -8.12 6.41
C HIS A 96 23.91 -8.10 7.44
N PHE A 97 22.72 -7.72 7.02
CA PHE A 97 21.52 -7.55 7.83
C PHE A 97 21.24 -8.71 8.81
N ALA A 98 21.26 -9.95 8.31
CA ALA A 98 20.96 -11.12 9.15
C ALA A 98 21.96 -11.33 10.30
N GLU A 99 23.21 -10.89 10.17
CA GLU A 99 24.22 -10.95 11.24
C GLU A 99 24.00 -9.84 12.27
N TRP A 100 23.67 -8.63 11.82
CA TRP A 100 23.39 -7.48 12.67
C TRP A 100 22.14 -7.64 13.54
N LEU A 101 21.11 -8.35 13.06
CA LEU A 101 19.88 -8.59 13.81
C LEU A 101 20.11 -9.21 15.20
N HIS A 102 21.15 -10.04 15.35
CA HIS A 102 21.44 -10.74 16.61
C HIS A 102 21.87 -9.80 17.76
N GLY A 103 22.44 -8.63 17.44
CA GLY A 103 23.01 -7.72 18.43
C GLY A 103 22.15 -6.50 18.79
N LEU A 104 20.87 -6.49 18.42
CA LEU A 104 20.02 -5.31 18.57
C LEU A 104 19.53 -5.12 20.01
N ASP A 105 19.58 -3.87 20.49
CA ASP A 105 18.90 -3.47 21.73
C ASP A 105 17.40 -3.83 21.61
N PRO A 106 16.78 -4.50 22.60
CA PRO A 106 15.36 -4.84 22.55
C PRO A 106 14.44 -3.66 22.24
N ARG A 107 14.82 -2.43 22.64
CA ARG A 107 14.09 -1.19 22.35
C ARG A 107 14.11 -0.79 20.88
N PHE A 108 14.99 -1.39 20.06
CA PHE A 108 14.97 -1.23 18.61
C PHE A 108 13.59 -1.55 18.03
N PHE A 109 12.92 -2.54 18.62
CA PHE A 109 11.61 -3.00 18.19
C PHE A 109 10.43 -2.21 18.81
N ASP A 110 10.70 -1.20 19.62
CA ASP A 110 9.65 -0.35 20.17
C ASP A 110 8.97 0.44 19.05
N THR A 111 7.64 0.50 19.09
CA THR A 111 6.91 1.44 18.24
C THR A 111 6.96 2.82 18.86
N VAL A 112 7.52 3.78 18.12
CA VAL A 112 7.49 5.18 18.54
C VAL A 112 6.15 5.84 18.16
N PRO A 113 5.58 6.68 19.05
CA PRO A 113 4.26 7.29 18.84
C PRO A 113 4.31 8.52 17.92
N GLY A 114 5.49 9.16 17.79
CA GLY A 114 5.67 10.39 17.04
C GLY A 114 7.02 10.48 16.34
N ARG A 115 7.09 11.39 15.37
CA ARG A 115 8.30 11.64 14.55
C ARG A 115 9.50 12.15 15.35
N GLU A 116 9.26 12.85 16.47
CA GLU A 116 10.32 13.41 17.31
C GLU A 116 11.05 12.31 18.09
N ASP A 117 10.37 11.19 18.34
CA ASP A 117 10.93 10.01 19.00
C ASP A 117 11.61 9.04 18.02
N TRP A 118 11.43 9.27 16.71
CA TRP A 118 11.95 8.39 15.67
C TRP A 118 13.46 8.56 15.51
N SER A 119 14.17 7.43 15.44
CA SER A 119 15.60 7.41 15.14
C SER A 119 16.02 6.07 14.54
N ILE A 120 17.24 6.01 13.99
CA ILE A 120 17.85 4.74 13.54
C ILE A 120 17.86 3.67 14.65
N ARG A 121 17.90 4.07 15.93
CA ARG A 121 17.88 3.14 17.08
C ARG A 121 16.48 2.71 17.49
N ARG A 122 15.43 3.41 17.06
CA ARG A 122 14.02 3.10 17.34
C ARG A 122 13.20 3.36 16.07
N PRO A 123 13.42 2.55 15.00
CA PRO A 123 12.94 2.91 13.68
C PRO A 123 11.48 2.56 13.45
N PHE A 124 10.86 1.70 14.25
CA PHE A 124 9.47 1.30 14.07
C PHE A 124 8.50 2.38 14.55
N PHE A 125 7.52 2.75 13.74
CA PHE A 125 6.56 3.79 14.10
C PHE A 125 5.14 3.46 13.65
N ALA A 126 4.17 3.99 14.38
CA ALA A 126 2.79 4.07 13.92
C ALA A 126 2.56 5.45 13.33
N VAL A 127 1.91 5.54 12.17
CA VAL A 127 1.49 6.82 11.60
C VAL A 127 0.17 7.24 12.26
N PRO A 128 0.15 8.27 13.12
CA PRO A 128 -1.07 8.61 13.82
C PRO A 128 -2.09 9.16 12.83
N HIS A 129 -3.33 8.67 12.92
CA HIS A 129 -4.44 9.07 12.04
C HIS A 129 -4.74 10.59 12.04
N ARG A 130 -4.23 11.34 13.02
CA ARG A 130 -4.43 12.79 13.20
C ARG A 130 -3.12 13.60 13.29
N ALA A 131 -1.95 12.98 13.08
CA ALA A 131 -0.69 13.72 13.15
C ALA A 131 -0.45 14.53 11.87
N GLU A 132 0.01 15.76 12.07
CA GLU A 132 0.46 16.67 11.02
C GLU A 132 1.62 16.02 10.22
N GLY A 133 1.49 15.99 8.89
CA GLY A 133 2.49 15.45 7.97
C GLY A 133 2.58 13.91 7.81
N GLY A 134 2.01 13.10 8.71
CA GLY A 134 1.83 11.65 8.51
C GLY A 134 3.09 10.88 8.17
N LEU A 135 3.04 10.00 7.16
CA LEU A 135 4.24 9.29 6.70
C LEU A 135 5.33 10.27 6.27
N THR A 136 4.99 11.34 5.55
CA THR A 136 5.94 12.37 5.10
C THR A 136 6.69 13.01 6.27
N ALA A 137 6.08 13.11 7.46
CA ALA A 137 6.77 13.60 8.65
C ALA A 137 7.91 12.67 9.10
N PHE A 138 7.69 11.35 9.04
CA PHE A 138 8.73 10.35 9.32
C PHE A 138 9.77 10.30 8.21
N VAL A 139 9.38 10.47 6.94
CA VAL A 139 10.33 10.59 5.82
C VAL A 139 11.28 11.78 6.04
N ARG A 140 10.75 12.93 6.46
CA ARG A 140 11.57 14.10 6.80
C ARG A 140 12.47 13.83 8.01
N ALA A 141 11.99 13.12 9.03
CA ALA A 141 12.80 12.73 10.19
C ALA A 141 13.97 11.81 9.79
N ALA A 142 13.71 10.82 8.94
CA ALA A 142 14.71 9.94 8.35
C ALA A 142 15.73 10.71 7.51
N ALA A 143 15.27 11.63 6.66
CA ALA A 143 16.13 12.45 5.82
C ALA A 143 17.10 13.33 6.64
N ARG A 144 16.73 13.81 7.84
CA ARG A 144 17.64 14.54 8.74
C ARG A 144 18.81 13.67 9.23
N GLN A 145 18.61 12.37 9.31
CA GLN A 145 19.66 11.38 9.62
C GLN A 145 20.29 10.81 8.34
N ARG A 146 19.96 11.36 7.16
CA ARG A 146 20.44 10.94 5.83
C ARG A 146 20.11 9.48 5.51
N VAL A 147 18.98 8.98 6.00
CA VAL A 147 18.51 7.62 5.73
C VAL A 147 17.17 7.64 5.01
N ASP A 148 16.96 6.63 4.15
CA ASP A 148 15.68 6.36 3.51
C ASP A 148 14.85 5.40 4.39
N LEU A 149 13.53 5.45 4.24
CA LEU A 149 12.60 4.50 4.85
C LEU A 149 12.27 3.33 3.92
N TRP A 150 12.44 3.46 2.60
CA TRP A 150 12.18 2.38 1.64
C TRP A 150 13.46 1.68 1.21
N ARG A 151 13.40 0.36 1.06
CA ARG A 151 14.38 -0.39 0.29
C ARG A 151 14.15 -0.13 -1.21
N ALA A 152 15.16 -0.31 -2.04
CA ALA A 152 15.00 -0.26 -3.49
C ALA A 152 13.98 -1.31 -3.96
N VAL A 153 14.02 -2.52 -3.39
CA VAL A 153 13.03 -3.57 -3.71
C VAL A 153 11.60 -3.14 -3.38
N ASP A 154 11.38 -2.47 -2.24
CA ASP A 154 10.05 -1.94 -1.88
C ASP A 154 9.56 -0.94 -2.93
N ARG A 155 10.44 -0.05 -3.42
CA ARG A 155 10.08 0.92 -4.46
C ARG A 155 9.73 0.25 -5.79
N ARG A 156 10.48 -0.78 -6.18
CA ARG A 156 10.25 -1.51 -7.44
C ARG A 156 8.89 -2.21 -7.46
N VAL A 157 8.50 -2.82 -6.34
CA VAL A 157 7.26 -3.61 -6.24
C VAL A 157 6.07 -2.81 -5.71
N GLY A 158 6.24 -1.50 -5.44
CA GLY A 158 5.20 -0.67 -4.84
C GLY A 158 4.89 -1.01 -3.37
N GLY A 159 5.84 -1.63 -2.67
CA GLY A 159 5.75 -2.03 -1.27
C GLY A 159 5.79 -0.86 -0.28
N LYS A 160 5.50 -1.16 0.99
CA LYS A 160 5.52 -0.20 2.10
C LYS A 160 6.86 -0.27 2.84
N PRO A 161 7.29 0.82 3.52
CA PRO A 161 8.49 0.79 4.35
C PRO A 161 8.43 -0.32 5.41
N PRO A 162 9.54 -1.05 5.67
CA PRO A 162 9.57 -2.14 6.65
C PRO A 162 9.33 -1.69 8.09
N PHE A 163 9.38 -0.38 8.37
CA PHE A 163 9.27 0.16 9.72
C PHE A 163 7.88 0.67 10.11
N VAL A 164 6.94 0.77 9.16
CA VAL A 164 5.59 1.29 9.46
C VAL A 164 4.76 0.17 10.09
N VAL A 165 4.43 0.29 11.37
CA VAL A 165 3.71 -0.72 12.16
C VAL A 165 2.19 -0.61 11.99
N ALA A 166 1.68 0.62 11.88
CA ALA A 166 0.24 0.91 11.79
C ALA A 166 -0.02 2.30 11.19
N GLY A 167 -1.28 2.58 10.87
CA GLY A 167 -1.74 3.90 10.39
C GLY A 167 -1.75 4.08 8.88
N ILE A 168 -1.16 3.13 8.13
CA ILE A 168 -1.21 3.05 6.67
C ILE A 168 -1.78 1.68 6.27
N PRO A 169 -2.79 1.61 5.38
CA PRO A 169 -3.24 0.33 4.83
C PRO A 169 -2.08 -0.45 4.19
N GLY A 170 -1.98 -1.74 4.49
CA GLY A 170 -0.89 -2.60 4.01
C GLY A 170 0.45 -2.39 4.71
N SER A 171 0.47 -1.77 5.90
CA SER A 171 1.67 -1.66 6.74
C SER A 171 2.24 -3.04 7.09
N VAL A 172 3.55 -3.21 6.93
CA VAL A 172 4.26 -4.48 7.12
C VAL A 172 5.15 -4.52 8.36
N GLY A 173 5.35 -3.38 9.03
CA GLY A 173 6.32 -3.27 10.12
C GLY A 173 5.96 -4.05 11.38
N SER A 174 4.67 -4.35 11.60
CA SER A 174 4.28 -5.27 12.67
C SER A 174 4.80 -6.69 12.42
N ALA A 175 4.74 -7.16 11.18
CA ALA A 175 5.21 -8.47 10.76
C ALA A 175 6.75 -8.53 10.75
N ALA A 176 7.39 -7.52 10.14
CA ALA A 176 8.85 -7.39 10.13
C ALA A 176 9.42 -7.41 11.56
N ARG A 177 8.86 -6.60 12.46
CA ARG A 177 9.26 -6.56 13.87
C ARG A 177 9.21 -7.93 14.54
N ASP A 178 8.09 -8.64 14.39
CA ASP A 178 7.89 -9.94 15.03
C ASP A 178 8.87 -11.00 14.51
N LEU A 179 9.03 -11.06 13.18
CA LEU A 179 9.95 -11.98 12.52
C LEU A 179 11.40 -11.68 12.92
N TRP A 180 11.83 -10.42 12.83
CA TRP A 180 13.21 -10.00 13.12
C TRP A 180 13.62 -10.22 14.57
N ARG A 181 12.67 -10.12 15.51
CA ARG A 181 12.92 -10.40 16.93
C ARG A 181 13.12 -11.89 17.20
N SER A 182 12.41 -12.74 16.45
CA SER A 182 12.31 -14.17 16.77
C SER A 182 13.25 -15.05 15.93
N LEU A 183 13.68 -14.58 14.76
CA LEU A 183 14.53 -15.33 13.84
C LEU A 183 15.98 -15.54 14.30
N PRO A 184 16.68 -14.58 14.96
CA PRO A 184 18.11 -14.70 15.23
C PRO A 184 18.51 -15.97 16.00
N PRO A 185 17.83 -16.39 17.09
CA PRO A 185 18.20 -17.60 17.81
C PRO A 185 18.19 -18.88 16.94
N HIS A 186 17.30 -18.96 15.95
CA HIS A 186 17.23 -20.09 15.03
C HIS A 186 18.40 -20.08 14.04
N ARG A 187 18.75 -18.90 13.53
CA ARG A 187 19.91 -18.73 12.64
C ARG A 187 21.21 -19.10 13.35
N GLU A 188 21.38 -18.68 14.60
CA GLU A 188 22.59 -18.97 15.39
C GLU A 188 22.77 -20.45 15.71
N ARG A 189 21.67 -21.17 15.96
CA ARG A 189 21.70 -22.62 16.15
C ARG A 189 21.91 -23.39 14.83
N GLY A 190 22.05 -22.70 13.70
CA GLY A 190 22.17 -23.30 12.37
C GLY A 190 20.90 -24.03 11.91
N GLU A 191 19.75 -23.69 12.49
CA GLU A 191 18.46 -24.32 12.16
C GLU A 191 17.90 -23.81 10.83
N VAL A 192 18.26 -22.59 10.46
CA VAL A 192 17.86 -21.91 9.24
C VAL A 192 19.01 -21.04 8.71
N GLY A 193 19.03 -20.81 7.40
CA GLY A 193 19.77 -19.69 6.83
C GLY A 193 18.83 -18.70 6.14
N VAL A 194 19.16 -17.41 6.18
CA VAL A 194 18.31 -16.32 5.70
C VAL A 194 18.79 -15.84 4.34
N TRP A 195 17.99 -16.06 3.31
CA TRP A 195 18.26 -15.59 1.95
C TRP A 195 17.93 -14.10 1.81
N PRO A 196 18.71 -13.31 1.04
CA PRO A 196 19.97 -13.65 0.36
C PRO A 196 21.24 -13.47 1.21
N PHE A 197 21.10 -13.13 2.50
CA PHE A 197 22.20 -12.71 3.36
C PHE A 197 23.20 -13.83 3.69
N ASP A 198 22.70 -15.04 3.96
CA ASP A 198 23.53 -16.20 4.32
C ASP A 198 23.99 -17.02 3.10
N GLY A 199 23.63 -16.60 1.89
CA GLY A 199 23.99 -17.26 0.64
C GLY A 199 22.82 -17.41 -0.34
N SER A 200 23.10 -18.04 -1.49
CA SER A 200 22.06 -18.35 -2.48
C SER A 200 21.08 -19.38 -1.95
N ILE A 201 19.86 -19.43 -2.50
CA ILE A 201 18.83 -20.39 -2.09
C ILE A 201 19.38 -21.83 -2.21
N GLU A 202 20.06 -22.15 -3.29
CA GLU A 202 20.65 -23.47 -3.53
C GLU A 202 21.68 -23.83 -2.46
N ALA A 203 22.57 -22.89 -2.11
CA ALA A 203 23.56 -23.11 -1.07
C ALA A 203 22.91 -23.32 0.31
N LEU A 204 21.85 -22.56 0.62
CA LEU A 204 21.12 -22.68 1.88
C LEU A 204 20.37 -24.00 2.00
N LEU A 205 19.70 -24.43 0.94
CA LEU A 205 19.02 -25.73 0.88
C LEU A 205 20.00 -26.90 0.98
N THR A 206 21.26 -26.71 0.55
CA THR A 206 22.35 -27.68 0.73
C THR A 206 22.85 -27.71 2.17
N ASN A 207 23.15 -26.53 2.74
CA ASN A 207 23.95 -26.41 3.96
C ASN A 207 23.10 -26.38 5.25
N ASN A 208 22.00 -25.63 5.25
CA ASN A 208 21.14 -25.42 6.41
C ASN A 208 19.85 -26.26 6.34
N LYS A 209 19.59 -26.89 5.19
CA LYS A 209 18.35 -27.60 4.79
C LYS A 209 17.06 -26.78 4.86
N VAL A 210 17.01 -25.69 5.62
CA VAL A 210 15.90 -24.73 5.68
C VAL A 210 16.41 -23.34 5.28
N ALA A 211 15.88 -22.81 4.17
CA ALA A 211 16.12 -21.45 3.72
C ALA A 211 14.93 -20.57 4.07
N VAL A 212 15.16 -19.48 4.82
CA VAL A 212 14.15 -18.47 5.14
C VAL A 212 14.21 -17.35 4.11
N ALA A 213 13.06 -16.93 3.58
CA ALA A 213 12.97 -15.92 2.53
C ALA A 213 11.73 -15.01 2.70
N GLU A 214 11.78 -13.84 2.07
CA GLU A 214 10.66 -12.89 2.03
C GLU A 214 9.74 -13.21 0.84
N ILE A 215 8.44 -13.18 1.10
CA ILE A 215 7.38 -13.28 0.10
C ILE A 215 6.60 -11.96 0.10
N TYR A 216 6.16 -11.53 -1.09
CA TYR A 216 5.18 -10.46 -1.23
C TYR A 216 3.98 -10.97 -2.03
N PRO A 217 2.77 -11.06 -1.43
CA PRO A 217 1.62 -11.72 -2.04
C PRO A 217 1.27 -11.21 -3.44
N ALA A 218 1.40 -9.90 -3.69
CA ALA A 218 1.11 -9.33 -5.00
C ALA A 218 1.95 -9.95 -6.13
N LEU A 219 3.25 -10.20 -5.89
CA LEU A 219 4.14 -10.89 -6.84
C LEU A 219 3.74 -12.35 -7.03
N ALA A 220 3.44 -13.04 -5.93
CA ALA A 220 3.02 -14.41 -5.97
C ALA A 220 1.71 -14.58 -6.78
N TYR A 221 0.75 -13.66 -6.66
CA TYR A 221 -0.52 -13.77 -7.37
C TYR A 221 -0.33 -13.71 -8.86
N ALA A 222 0.44 -12.72 -9.32
CA ALA A 222 0.70 -12.59 -10.74
C ALA A 222 1.50 -13.79 -11.27
N ARG A 223 2.44 -14.32 -10.49
CA ARG A 223 3.16 -15.55 -10.87
C ARG A 223 2.26 -16.79 -10.90
N ALA A 224 1.38 -16.96 -9.92
CA ALA A 224 0.46 -18.10 -9.86
C ALA A 224 -0.56 -18.07 -11.02
N LEU A 225 -1.04 -16.88 -11.40
CA LEU A 225 -2.10 -16.71 -12.41
C LEU A 225 -1.58 -16.48 -13.84
N ALA A 226 -0.28 -16.19 -14.04
CA ALA A 226 0.24 -15.89 -15.37
C ALA A 226 -0.07 -17.02 -16.39
N PRO A 227 -0.43 -16.68 -17.64
CA PRO A 227 -0.41 -15.34 -18.23
C PRO A 227 -1.65 -14.48 -17.94
N GLN A 228 -2.65 -15.00 -17.22
CA GLN A 228 -3.83 -14.21 -16.86
C GLN A 228 -3.47 -13.13 -15.85
N ALA A 229 -4.02 -11.93 -16.03
CA ALA A 229 -3.87 -10.85 -15.05
C ALA A 229 -4.67 -11.15 -13.77
N VAL A 230 -4.15 -10.67 -12.63
CA VAL A 230 -4.88 -10.73 -11.35
C VAL A 230 -6.14 -9.86 -11.47
N PRO A 231 -7.35 -10.40 -11.26
CA PRO A 231 -8.57 -9.62 -11.27
C PRO A 231 -8.53 -8.49 -10.23
N ARG A 232 -9.10 -7.34 -10.56
CA ARG A 232 -9.28 -6.26 -9.57
C ARG A 232 -10.28 -6.66 -8.50
N GLY A 233 -10.00 -6.26 -7.26
CA GLY A 233 -10.87 -6.46 -6.10
C GLY A 233 -10.08 -6.50 -4.80
N ARG A 234 -10.72 -6.95 -3.72
CA ARG A 234 -10.14 -6.96 -2.37
C ARG A 234 -10.03 -8.40 -1.87
N LYS A 235 -8.90 -8.76 -1.25
CA LYS A 235 -8.72 -10.09 -0.64
C LYS A 235 -9.73 -10.42 0.46
N THR A 236 -10.33 -9.42 1.08
CA THR A 236 -11.40 -9.59 2.08
C THR A 236 -12.74 -9.99 1.45
N ASP A 237 -12.92 -9.76 0.15
CA ASP A 237 -14.12 -10.12 -0.59
C ASP A 237 -14.09 -11.62 -0.91
N ARG A 238 -15.17 -12.32 -0.57
CA ARG A 238 -15.30 -13.76 -0.79
C ARG A 238 -15.48 -14.08 -2.27
N GLU A 239 -16.34 -13.36 -2.99
CA GLU A 239 -16.61 -13.63 -4.41
C GLU A 239 -15.35 -13.39 -5.25
N TRP A 240 -14.59 -12.34 -4.89
CA TRP A 240 -13.31 -12.07 -5.53
C TRP A 240 -12.31 -13.22 -5.32
N ARG A 241 -12.18 -13.74 -4.08
CA ARG A 241 -11.30 -14.89 -3.80
C ARG A 241 -11.72 -16.14 -4.56
N GLU A 242 -13.01 -16.45 -4.60
CA GLU A 242 -13.56 -17.59 -5.36
C GLU A 242 -13.26 -17.47 -6.86
N ARG A 243 -13.37 -16.26 -7.42
CA ARG A 243 -13.00 -15.97 -8.81
C ARG A 243 -11.51 -16.18 -9.06
N VAL A 244 -10.63 -15.71 -8.17
CA VAL A 244 -9.18 -15.92 -8.31
C VAL A 244 -8.82 -17.41 -8.23
N PHE A 245 -9.43 -18.17 -7.32
CA PHE A 245 -9.20 -19.61 -7.24
C PHE A 245 -9.69 -20.37 -8.47
N SER A 246 -10.80 -19.94 -9.06
CA SER A 246 -11.29 -20.52 -10.31
C SER A 246 -10.30 -20.28 -11.46
N LEU A 247 -9.70 -19.08 -11.53
CA LEU A 247 -8.64 -18.79 -12.49
C LEU A 247 -7.38 -19.62 -12.24
N LEU A 248 -6.96 -19.75 -10.98
CA LEU A 248 -5.82 -20.58 -10.60
C LEU A 248 -6.05 -22.03 -11.01
N ALA A 249 -7.18 -22.62 -10.62
CA ALA A 249 -7.51 -24.01 -10.95
C ALA A 249 -7.62 -24.27 -12.46
N ALA A 250 -8.01 -23.25 -13.24
CA ALA A 250 -8.07 -23.31 -14.70
C ALA A 250 -6.71 -23.02 -15.39
N ALA A 251 -5.68 -22.58 -14.66
CA ALA A 251 -4.40 -22.20 -15.23
C ALA A 251 -3.73 -23.37 -15.95
N ASN A 252 -3.08 -23.08 -17.09
CA ASN A 252 -2.50 -24.12 -17.94
C ASN A 252 -1.42 -24.92 -17.21
N TRP A 253 -0.60 -24.28 -16.39
CA TRP A 253 0.47 -24.96 -15.64
C TRP A 253 -0.09 -25.93 -14.59
N ILE A 254 -1.22 -25.61 -13.95
CA ILE A 254 -1.89 -26.55 -13.01
C ILE A 254 -2.25 -27.85 -13.72
N ARG A 255 -2.84 -27.75 -14.92
CA ARG A 255 -3.19 -28.94 -15.73
C ARG A 255 -1.96 -29.65 -16.28
N GLN A 256 -1.00 -28.89 -16.80
CA GLN A 256 0.23 -29.42 -17.40
C GLN A 256 1.07 -30.21 -16.40
N PHE A 257 1.18 -29.72 -15.18
CA PHE A 257 1.93 -30.39 -14.12
C PHE A 257 1.05 -31.27 -13.23
N GLU A 258 -0.26 -31.38 -13.47
CA GLU A 258 -1.19 -32.18 -12.67
C GLU A 258 -1.18 -31.78 -11.18
N VAL A 259 -1.19 -30.48 -10.91
CA VAL A 259 -1.09 -29.93 -9.56
C VAL A 259 -2.42 -30.09 -8.83
N SER A 260 -2.35 -30.61 -7.61
CA SER A 260 -3.50 -30.76 -6.72
C SER A 260 -3.53 -29.61 -5.71
N LEU A 261 -4.72 -29.01 -5.53
CA LEU A 261 -4.94 -27.89 -4.59
C LEU A 261 -5.96 -28.27 -3.51
N PRO A 262 -5.73 -29.35 -2.72
CA PRO A 262 -6.65 -29.77 -1.67
C PRO A 262 -6.80 -28.66 -0.61
N GLY A 263 -7.98 -28.05 -0.56
CA GLY A 263 -8.32 -26.99 0.39
C GLY A 263 -8.42 -25.58 -0.19
N ALA A 264 -8.10 -25.36 -1.48
CA ALA A 264 -8.28 -24.06 -2.13
C ALA A 264 -9.75 -23.60 -2.14
N GLY A 265 -10.71 -24.54 -2.28
CA GLY A 265 -12.15 -24.25 -2.21
C GLY A 265 -12.71 -24.02 -0.79
N SER A 266 -11.92 -24.27 0.26
CA SER A 266 -12.34 -24.11 1.67
C SER A 266 -11.65 -22.95 2.39
N VAL A 267 -10.93 -22.09 1.65
CA VAL A 267 -10.22 -20.93 2.21
C VAL A 267 -11.25 -19.87 2.63
N SER A 268 -11.58 -19.86 3.93
CA SER A 268 -12.62 -18.98 4.47
C SER A 268 -12.12 -17.57 4.82
N SER A 269 -10.82 -17.36 5.06
CA SER A 269 -10.20 -16.07 5.39
C SER A 269 -9.30 -15.50 4.28
N GLY A 270 -9.02 -14.19 4.31
CA GLY A 270 -8.04 -13.57 3.41
C GLY A 270 -6.61 -14.06 3.70
N ASP A 271 -6.29 -14.33 4.95
CA ASP A 271 -4.94 -14.75 5.37
C ASP A 271 -4.59 -16.15 4.82
N ALA A 272 -5.53 -17.09 4.87
CA ALA A 272 -5.36 -18.41 4.26
C ALA A 272 -5.32 -18.35 2.72
N PHE A 273 -5.88 -17.28 2.12
CA PHE A 273 -5.83 -17.06 0.68
C PHE A 273 -4.43 -16.66 0.24
N ASP A 274 -3.82 -15.68 0.90
CA ASP A 274 -2.48 -15.19 0.60
C ASP A 274 -1.46 -16.33 0.71
N ALA A 275 -1.45 -17.07 1.83
CA ALA A 275 -0.54 -18.19 2.03
C ALA A 275 -0.70 -19.32 0.98
N CYS A 276 -1.92 -19.63 0.56
CA CYS A 276 -2.18 -20.64 -0.47
C CYS A 276 -1.63 -20.23 -1.84
N LEU A 277 -1.92 -18.99 -2.27
CA LEU A 277 -1.44 -18.46 -3.55
C LEU A 277 0.09 -18.33 -3.58
N ASN A 278 0.69 -17.93 -2.45
CA ASN A 278 2.14 -17.91 -2.26
C ASN A 278 2.75 -19.29 -2.49
N ALA A 279 2.20 -20.33 -1.87
CA ALA A 279 2.67 -21.70 -2.03
C ALA A 279 2.52 -22.20 -3.47
N ALA A 280 1.40 -21.89 -4.14
CA ALA A 280 1.18 -22.23 -5.55
C ALA A 280 2.18 -21.53 -6.49
N ALA A 281 2.47 -20.24 -6.27
CA ALA A 281 3.40 -19.46 -7.08
C ALA A 281 4.82 -20.04 -7.04
N ILE A 282 5.32 -20.35 -5.84
CA ILE A 282 6.67 -20.89 -5.67
C ILE A 282 6.73 -22.34 -6.17
N LEU A 283 5.69 -23.15 -5.96
CA LEU A 283 5.59 -24.48 -6.56
C LEU A 283 5.70 -24.42 -8.07
N ARG A 284 4.99 -23.49 -8.72
CA ARG A 284 5.10 -23.27 -10.16
C ARG A 284 6.55 -22.97 -10.55
N CYS A 285 7.22 -22.06 -9.84
CA CYS A 285 8.62 -21.75 -10.14
C CYS A 285 9.53 -22.97 -10.04
N ALA A 286 9.36 -23.80 -9.01
CA ALA A 286 10.11 -25.03 -8.82
C ALA A 286 9.85 -26.06 -9.95
N LEU A 287 8.58 -26.22 -10.37
CA LEU A 287 8.20 -27.16 -11.44
C LEU A 287 8.66 -26.70 -12.83
N GLU A 288 8.63 -25.40 -13.10
CA GLU A 288 9.10 -24.82 -14.37
C GLU A 288 10.63 -24.68 -14.42
N GLY A 289 11.33 -24.78 -13.28
CA GLY A 289 12.75 -24.48 -13.18
C GLY A 289 13.07 -23.01 -13.42
N SER A 290 12.10 -22.12 -13.19
CA SER A 290 12.26 -20.68 -13.38
C SER A 290 12.97 -20.05 -12.17
N PRO A 291 13.64 -18.90 -12.35
CA PRO A 291 14.20 -18.13 -11.23
C PRO A 291 13.16 -17.85 -10.14
N LEU A 292 13.60 -17.96 -8.89
CA LEU A 292 12.77 -17.70 -7.71
C LEU A 292 12.78 -16.25 -7.26
N ALA A 293 13.70 -15.43 -7.75
CA ALA A 293 13.87 -14.03 -7.38
C ALA A 293 14.74 -13.31 -8.42
N ALA A 294 14.79 -11.99 -8.33
CA ALA A 294 15.60 -11.15 -9.21
C ALA A 294 17.09 -11.52 -9.17
N SER A 295 17.76 -11.37 -10.31
CA SER A 295 19.22 -11.58 -10.39
C SER A 295 20.06 -10.55 -9.62
N ASP A 296 19.52 -9.37 -9.32
CA ASP A 296 20.22 -8.24 -8.70
C ASP A 296 19.81 -7.96 -7.24
N VAL A 297 19.50 -9.01 -6.48
CA VAL A 297 19.19 -8.89 -5.04
C VAL A 297 20.39 -8.36 -4.24
N ASP A 298 20.11 -7.62 -3.17
CA ASP A 298 21.13 -7.08 -2.28
C ASP A 298 21.41 -8.03 -1.11
N PRO A 299 22.55 -8.75 -1.08
CA PRO A 299 22.87 -9.69 0.00
C PRO A 299 23.41 -9.01 1.26
N VAL A 300 23.49 -7.68 1.31
CA VAL A 300 24.07 -6.95 2.44
C VAL A 300 23.00 -6.31 3.30
N ALA A 301 22.11 -5.50 2.72
CA ALA A 301 21.18 -4.67 3.49
C ALA A 301 19.71 -4.93 3.14
N GLU A 302 19.35 -4.83 1.87
CA GLU A 302 17.94 -4.75 1.48
C GLU A 302 17.26 -6.10 1.30
N GLY A 303 18.01 -7.14 0.96
CA GLY A 303 17.48 -8.47 0.69
C GLY A 303 16.89 -8.59 -0.72
N GLY A 304 15.87 -9.43 -0.84
CA GLY A 304 15.14 -9.69 -2.08
C GLY A 304 13.77 -10.30 -1.78
N ILE A 305 12.89 -10.31 -2.77
CA ILE A 305 11.54 -10.86 -2.63
C ILE A 305 11.38 -12.02 -3.62
N LEU A 306 10.81 -13.13 -3.13
CA LEU A 306 10.50 -14.26 -4.00
C LEU A 306 9.48 -13.86 -5.08
N CYS A 307 9.63 -14.48 -6.26
CA CYS A 307 8.86 -14.29 -7.48
C CYS A 307 9.07 -12.93 -8.22
N GLU A 308 10.04 -12.11 -7.84
CA GLU A 308 10.30 -10.81 -8.49
C GLU A 308 10.70 -10.92 -9.99
N ASP A 309 11.52 -11.91 -10.39
CA ASP A 309 12.10 -11.99 -11.75
C ASP A 309 11.22 -12.68 -12.80
N SER A 310 9.99 -13.03 -12.44
CA SER A 310 9.13 -13.83 -13.32
C SER A 310 8.36 -12.96 -14.32
N ALA A 311 9.09 -12.32 -15.26
CA ALA A 311 8.53 -11.62 -16.42
C ALA A 311 7.33 -10.70 -16.09
N MET A 312 7.44 -9.95 -14.99
CA MET A 312 6.38 -9.03 -14.58
C MET A 312 6.65 -7.64 -15.14
N ALA A 313 5.78 -7.20 -16.06
CA ALA A 313 5.43 -5.79 -16.10
C ALA A 313 5.08 -5.36 -14.66
N PRO A 314 5.50 -4.17 -14.21
CA PRO A 314 5.46 -3.78 -12.81
C PRO A 314 4.09 -4.10 -12.21
N ILE A 315 4.07 -4.94 -11.17
CA ILE A 315 2.90 -5.12 -10.32
C ILE A 315 2.84 -3.91 -9.39
N THR A 316 2.60 -2.75 -9.99
CA THR A 316 1.70 -1.82 -9.35
C THR A 316 0.35 -2.53 -9.33
N HIS A 317 -0.39 -2.55 -8.21
CA HIS A 317 -1.85 -2.47 -8.38
C HIS A 317 -2.05 -1.40 -9.45
N PRO A 318 -2.64 -1.70 -10.63
CA PRO A 318 -2.73 -0.67 -11.65
C PRO A 318 -3.39 0.51 -10.96
N LYS A 319 -2.61 1.60 -10.82
CA LYS A 319 -3.08 2.80 -10.15
C LYS A 319 -4.45 3.07 -10.74
N ALA A 320 -5.44 3.26 -9.88
CA ALA A 320 -6.75 3.64 -10.33
C ALA A 320 -6.59 4.76 -11.36
N THR A 321 -7.25 4.58 -12.48
CA THR A 321 -7.23 5.51 -13.60
C THR A 321 -8.49 6.34 -13.57
N GLU A 322 -8.56 7.38 -14.39
CA GLU A 322 -9.80 8.11 -14.61
C GLU A 322 -10.94 7.19 -15.08
N ALA A 323 -10.63 6.17 -15.89
CA ALA A 323 -11.61 5.17 -16.31
C ALA A 323 -12.16 4.37 -15.12
N ASP A 324 -11.35 4.14 -14.09
CA ASP A 324 -11.78 3.44 -12.87
C ASP A 324 -12.68 4.32 -12.02
N LEU A 325 -12.36 5.61 -11.94
CA LEU A 325 -13.21 6.60 -11.29
C LEU A 325 -14.56 6.74 -12.02
N LEU A 326 -14.57 6.78 -13.36
CA LEU A 326 -15.80 6.82 -14.16
C LEU A 326 -16.69 5.58 -14.00
N ASN A 327 -16.07 4.44 -13.66
CA ASN A 327 -16.76 3.17 -13.38
C ASN A 327 -17.06 2.96 -11.89
N ALA A 328 -16.79 3.95 -11.04
CA ALA A 328 -17.14 3.87 -9.62
C ALA A 328 -18.66 3.64 -9.44
N PRO A 329 -19.09 3.06 -8.30
CA PRO A 329 -20.49 2.85 -8.02
C PRO A 329 -21.32 4.12 -8.20
N LYS A 330 -22.44 4.03 -8.95
CA LYS A 330 -23.39 5.12 -9.14
C LYS A 330 -24.44 5.13 -8.02
N ASP A 331 -23.97 5.13 -6.78
CA ASP A 331 -24.80 5.02 -5.57
C ASP A 331 -25.12 6.39 -4.93
N GLY A 332 -24.80 7.49 -5.63
CA GLY A 332 -24.99 8.86 -5.16
C GLY A 332 -23.89 9.34 -4.20
N ARG A 333 -22.83 8.56 -3.99
CA ARG A 333 -21.66 9.00 -3.22
C ARG A 333 -20.62 9.67 -4.11
N LYS A 334 -19.81 10.50 -3.47
CA LYS A 334 -18.70 11.22 -4.08
C LYS A 334 -17.46 10.33 -4.08
N TYR A 335 -16.84 10.17 -5.25
CA TYR A 335 -15.60 9.43 -5.43
C TYR A 335 -14.55 10.34 -6.07
N GLU A 336 -13.30 10.24 -5.62
CA GLU A 336 -12.16 11.02 -6.13
C GLU A 336 -11.03 10.06 -6.52
N LEU A 337 -10.12 10.50 -7.42
CA LEU A 337 -8.90 9.76 -7.72
C LEU A 337 -7.72 10.42 -7.02
N VAL A 338 -7.07 9.71 -6.10
CA VAL A 338 -6.00 10.24 -5.25
C VAL A 338 -4.83 9.27 -5.23
N ASP A 339 -3.66 9.70 -5.71
CA ASP A 339 -2.41 8.93 -5.74
C ASP A 339 -2.52 7.54 -6.41
N GLY A 340 -3.51 7.37 -7.29
CA GLY A 340 -3.81 6.08 -7.92
C GLY A 340 -4.78 5.20 -7.12
N GLU A 341 -5.61 5.77 -6.25
CA GLU A 341 -6.70 5.09 -5.55
C GLU A 341 -8.03 5.83 -5.75
N VAL A 342 -9.14 5.09 -5.92
CA VAL A 342 -10.49 5.67 -5.89
C VAL A 342 -10.94 5.78 -4.44
N VAL A 343 -11.04 7.00 -3.93
CA VAL A 343 -11.40 7.30 -2.55
C VAL A 343 -12.85 7.77 -2.49
N MET A 344 -13.63 7.22 -1.56
CA MET A 344 -15.03 7.62 -1.34
C MET A 344 -15.13 8.59 -0.17
N SER A 345 -15.88 9.68 -0.34
CA SER A 345 -16.20 10.64 0.71
C SER A 345 -17.70 10.60 1.02
N PRO A 346 -18.10 10.28 2.27
CA PRO A 346 -19.50 10.31 2.67
C PRO A 346 -19.99 11.76 2.80
N ALA A 347 -21.21 12.04 2.34
CA ALA A 347 -21.87 13.33 2.53
C ALA A 347 -23.12 13.17 3.42
N GLY A 348 -23.28 14.05 4.41
CA GLY A 348 -24.45 14.08 5.31
C GLY A 348 -25.45 15.18 4.94
N SER A 349 -26.66 15.16 5.51
CA SER A 349 -27.74 16.11 5.15
C SER A 349 -27.37 17.59 5.37
N ARG A 350 -26.65 17.90 6.46
CA ARG A 350 -26.18 19.27 6.75
C ARG A 350 -25.17 19.76 5.71
N HIS A 351 -24.25 18.89 5.28
CA HIS A 351 -23.28 19.17 4.23
C HIS A 351 -24.00 19.54 2.93
N GLY A 352 -24.97 18.72 2.52
CA GLY A 352 -25.76 18.96 1.31
C GLY A 352 -26.54 20.28 1.36
N ALA A 353 -27.14 20.62 2.50
CA ALA A 353 -27.87 21.88 2.67
C ALA A 353 -26.95 23.11 2.51
N VAL A 354 -25.74 23.06 3.08
CA VAL A 354 -24.75 24.14 2.95
C VAL A 354 -24.27 24.28 1.50
N CYS A 355 -23.98 23.17 0.82
CA CYS A 355 -23.61 23.18 -0.60
C CYS A 355 -24.72 23.80 -1.47
N ALA A 356 -25.99 23.44 -1.22
CA ALA A 356 -27.12 24.00 -1.94
C ALA A 356 -27.28 25.52 -1.72
N ARG A 357 -27.04 26.01 -0.50
CA ARG A 357 -27.06 27.45 -0.21
C ARG A 357 -25.92 28.18 -0.91
N LEU A 358 -24.71 27.64 -0.90
CA LEU A 358 -23.58 28.19 -1.66
C LEU A 358 -23.91 28.31 -3.15
N ILE A 359 -24.43 27.24 -3.76
CA ILE A 359 -24.82 27.23 -5.18
C ILE A 359 -25.91 28.27 -5.47
N THR A 360 -26.95 28.36 -4.64
CA THR A 360 -28.06 29.31 -4.85
C THR A 360 -27.67 30.77 -4.62
N ARG A 361 -26.60 31.05 -3.89
CA ARG A 361 -26.04 32.41 -3.74
C ARG A 361 -25.10 32.77 -4.89
N LEU A 362 -24.23 31.84 -5.28
CA LEU A 362 -23.25 32.05 -6.36
C LEU A 362 -23.90 32.06 -7.76
N GLY A 363 -24.83 31.14 -8.01
CA GLY A 363 -25.41 30.89 -9.34
C GLY A 363 -26.01 32.13 -9.99
N PRO A 364 -27.02 32.79 -9.39
CA PRO A 364 -27.63 33.97 -9.96
C PRO A 364 -26.63 35.10 -10.23
N PHE A 365 -25.66 35.29 -9.33
CA PHE A 365 -24.63 36.31 -9.48
C PHE A 365 -23.73 36.04 -10.70
N ILE A 366 -23.26 34.79 -10.85
CA ILE A 366 -22.40 34.36 -11.95
C ILE A 366 -23.15 34.44 -13.29
N GLU A 367 -24.40 33.97 -13.33
CA GLU A 367 -25.21 33.91 -14.55
C GLU A 367 -25.63 35.29 -15.04
N GLN A 368 -26.18 36.15 -14.17
CA GLN A 368 -26.64 37.49 -14.54
C GLN A 368 -25.51 38.35 -15.10
N ARG A 369 -24.30 38.17 -14.56
CA ARG A 369 -23.08 38.91 -14.96
C ARG A 369 -22.27 38.20 -16.05
N ARG A 370 -22.70 37.00 -16.47
CA ARG A 370 -22.04 36.16 -17.49
C ARG A 370 -20.55 35.93 -17.21
N LEU A 371 -20.22 35.67 -15.94
CA LEU A 371 -18.83 35.56 -15.47
C LEU A 371 -18.18 34.23 -15.81
N GLY A 372 -18.96 33.17 -16.03
CA GLY A 372 -18.42 31.84 -16.29
C GLY A 372 -19.43 30.74 -15.97
N TYR A 373 -18.94 29.63 -15.44
CA TYR A 373 -19.70 28.41 -15.21
C TYR A 373 -19.56 27.97 -13.74
N LEU A 374 -20.66 27.55 -13.13
CA LEU A 374 -20.73 27.01 -11.78
C LEU A 374 -20.94 25.50 -11.85
N PHE A 375 -20.23 24.76 -11.02
CA PHE A 375 -20.23 23.30 -10.95
C PHE A 375 -20.59 22.82 -9.54
N ASP A 376 -21.27 21.68 -9.49
CA ASP A 376 -21.67 21.00 -8.26
C ASP A 376 -20.58 20.01 -7.77
N SER A 377 -20.88 19.31 -6.67
CA SER A 377 -19.97 18.34 -6.03
C SER A 377 -19.72 17.07 -6.84
N SER A 378 -20.40 16.91 -7.99
CA SER A 378 -20.30 15.77 -8.88
C SER A 378 -19.24 15.95 -9.96
N THR A 379 -18.72 17.17 -10.12
CA THR A 379 -17.82 17.52 -11.21
C THR A 379 -16.34 17.31 -10.82
N GLY A 380 -15.65 16.44 -11.55
CA GLY A 380 -14.21 16.19 -11.34
C GLY A 380 -13.31 17.12 -12.16
N PHE A 381 -12.22 17.58 -11.54
CA PHE A 381 -11.20 18.43 -12.13
C PHE A 381 -9.83 17.72 -12.07
N ARG A 382 -9.12 17.68 -13.19
CA ARG A 382 -7.79 17.07 -13.27
C ARG A 382 -6.75 17.98 -12.62
N MET A 383 -6.02 17.44 -11.65
CA MET A 383 -4.94 18.14 -10.96
C MET A 383 -3.58 17.79 -11.61
N PRO A 384 -2.56 18.65 -11.53
CA PRO A 384 -1.26 18.42 -12.19
C PRO A 384 -0.52 17.17 -11.71
N ASN A 385 -0.79 16.71 -10.49
CA ASN A 385 -0.21 15.50 -9.91
C ASN A 385 -0.85 14.19 -10.42
N GLY A 386 -1.84 14.28 -11.32
CA GLY A 386 -2.58 13.13 -11.85
C GLY A 386 -3.81 12.73 -11.03
N ASN A 387 -4.12 13.46 -9.96
CA ASN A 387 -5.36 13.27 -9.20
C ASN A 387 -6.57 13.86 -9.95
N VAL A 388 -7.76 13.37 -9.62
CA VAL A 388 -9.03 13.98 -10.01
C VAL A 388 -9.79 14.36 -8.75
N ARG A 389 -9.96 15.66 -8.53
CA ARG A 389 -10.61 16.24 -7.36
C ARG A 389 -12.00 16.76 -7.69
N LEU A 390 -12.93 16.53 -6.79
CA LEU A 390 -14.32 16.96 -6.92
C LEU A 390 -14.58 17.98 -5.81
N PRO A 391 -14.35 19.28 -5.98
CA PRO A 391 -14.74 20.27 -4.97
C PRO A 391 -16.26 20.27 -4.77
N ASP A 392 -16.75 20.66 -3.58
CA ASP A 392 -18.19 20.67 -3.31
C ASP A 392 -18.95 21.73 -4.11
N VAL A 393 -18.28 22.85 -4.38
CA VAL A 393 -18.71 23.87 -5.35
C VAL A 393 -17.48 24.37 -6.08
N ALA A 394 -17.57 24.52 -7.40
CA ALA A 394 -16.49 25.11 -8.19
C ALA A 394 -16.99 26.13 -9.20
N PHE A 395 -16.19 27.16 -9.46
CA PHE A 395 -16.44 28.13 -10.52
C PHE A 395 -15.25 28.18 -11.48
N VAL A 396 -15.56 28.26 -12.78
CA VAL A 396 -14.59 28.46 -13.85
C VAL A 396 -14.97 29.72 -14.61
N ALA A 397 -14.03 30.65 -14.74
CA ALA A 397 -14.22 31.91 -15.43
C ALA A 397 -14.47 31.73 -16.94
N ARG A 398 -15.22 32.66 -17.52
CA ARG A 398 -15.53 32.67 -18.94
C ARG A 398 -14.25 32.74 -19.78
N GLY A 399 -14.18 31.94 -20.84
CA GLY A 399 -13.04 31.92 -21.77
C GLY A 399 -11.91 30.97 -21.36
N ARG A 400 -12.02 30.29 -20.21
CA ARG A 400 -11.07 29.25 -19.77
C ARG A 400 -11.21 27.95 -20.57
N PHE A 401 -12.39 27.65 -21.09
CA PHE A 401 -12.63 26.48 -21.93
C PHE A 401 -12.44 26.77 -23.41
N GLU A 402 -11.84 25.81 -24.12
CA GLU A 402 -11.67 25.87 -25.57
C GLU A 402 -13.02 26.02 -26.28
N GLY A 403 -13.10 26.96 -27.23
CA GLY A 403 -14.32 27.25 -27.97
C GLY A 403 -15.48 27.80 -27.12
N GLY A 404 -15.24 28.13 -25.84
CA GLY A 404 -16.25 28.66 -24.92
C GLY A 404 -17.34 27.67 -24.54
N LYS A 405 -17.05 26.36 -24.56
CA LYS A 405 -18.00 25.29 -24.20
C LYS A 405 -17.47 24.48 -23.03
N VAL A 406 -18.35 24.11 -22.10
CA VAL A 406 -18.01 23.17 -21.02
C VAL A 406 -17.69 21.81 -21.65
N PRO A 407 -16.54 21.19 -21.31
CA PRO A 407 -16.14 19.91 -21.87
C PRO A 407 -17.00 18.75 -21.34
N GLU A 408 -17.03 17.64 -22.10
CA GLU A 408 -17.58 16.38 -21.61
C GLU A 408 -16.55 15.66 -20.70
N GLY A 409 -17.03 14.97 -19.65
CA GLY A 409 -16.20 14.25 -18.69
C GLY A 409 -15.53 15.16 -17.65
N PHE A 410 -14.38 14.75 -17.12
CA PHE A 410 -13.65 15.55 -16.14
C PHE A 410 -13.07 16.82 -16.77
N SER A 411 -13.12 17.94 -16.04
CA SER A 411 -12.57 19.21 -16.50
C SER A 411 -11.04 19.13 -16.63
N PRO A 412 -10.46 19.51 -17.79
CA PRO A 412 -9.02 19.60 -17.98
C PRO A 412 -8.41 20.90 -17.42
N VAL A 413 -9.25 21.85 -16.99
CA VAL A 413 -8.83 23.15 -16.46
C VAL A 413 -9.21 23.22 -14.99
N ALA A 414 -8.25 23.56 -14.13
CA ALA A 414 -8.51 23.81 -12.71
C ALA A 414 -9.48 24.99 -12.52
N PRO A 415 -10.35 24.93 -11.49
CA PRO A 415 -11.32 25.98 -11.24
C PRO A 415 -10.64 27.29 -10.81
N ASP A 416 -11.33 28.40 -11.01
CA ASP A 416 -10.91 29.72 -10.52
C ASP A 416 -11.34 29.92 -9.04
N LEU A 417 -12.39 29.22 -8.60
CA LEU A 417 -12.77 29.07 -7.19
C LEU A 417 -13.09 27.60 -6.89
N ALA A 418 -12.48 27.03 -5.85
CA ALA A 418 -12.85 25.74 -5.28
C ALA A 418 -13.39 25.92 -3.85
N VAL A 419 -14.50 25.25 -3.53
CA VAL A 419 -15.10 25.28 -2.19
C VAL A 419 -15.20 23.86 -1.65
N GLU A 420 -14.72 23.66 -0.41
CA GLU A 420 -14.92 22.44 0.37
C GLU A 420 -15.78 22.77 1.60
N VAL A 421 -16.77 21.93 1.87
CA VAL A 421 -17.60 22.02 3.07
C VAL A 421 -17.19 20.87 3.99
N LEU A 422 -16.85 21.19 5.24
CA LEU A 422 -16.41 20.15 6.18
C LEU A 422 -17.60 19.32 6.67
N SER A 423 -17.44 18.00 6.58
CA SER A 423 -18.29 17.03 7.24
C SER A 423 -17.77 16.72 8.67
N PRO A 424 -18.62 16.21 9.57
CA PRO A 424 -18.21 15.92 10.97
C PRO A 424 -17.02 14.96 11.12
N ASP A 425 -16.80 14.10 10.11
CA ASP A 425 -15.75 13.08 10.11
C ASP A 425 -14.49 13.53 9.35
N ASP A 426 -14.51 14.72 8.74
CA ASP A 426 -13.37 15.23 7.99
C ASP A 426 -12.20 15.57 8.92
N ARG A 427 -11.02 15.12 8.47
CA ARG A 427 -9.77 15.37 9.19
C ARG A 427 -9.16 16.67 8.66
N PRO A 428 -8.80 17.64 9.52
CA PRO A 428 -8.21 18.91 9.10
C PRO A 428 -7.03 18.78 8.14
N ARG A 429 -6.24 17.71 8.28
CA ARG A 429 -5.12 17.43 7.39
C ARG A 429 -5.53 17.03 5.98
N HIS A 430 -6.54 16.19 5.79
CA HIS A 430 -7.00 15.82 4.45
C HIS A 430 -7.56 17.03 3.71
N VAL A 431 -8.21 17.93 4.45
CA VAL A 431 -8.69 19.21 3.92
C VAL A 431 -7.50 20.08 3.48
N LEU A 432 -6.46 20.20 4.30
CA LEU A 432 -5.24 20.94 3.93
C LEU A 432 -4.49 20.31 2.75
N ASP A 433 -4.45 18.98 2.66
CA ASP A 433 -3.86 18.28 1.52
C ASP A 433 -4.63 18.63 0.23
N LYS A 434 -5.98 18.61 0.27
CA LYS A 434 -6.82 19.07 -0.84
C LYS A 434 -6.61 20.53 -1.20
N VAL A 435 -6.57 21.43 -0.21
CA VAL A 435 -6.28 22.86 -0.41
C VAL A 435 -4.93 23.04 -1.08
N GLY A 436 -3.90 22.31 -0.64
CA GLY A 436 -2.58 22.30 -1.27
C GLY A 436 -2.66 21.86 -2.73
N GLU A 437 -3.35 20.77 -3.03
CA GLU A 437 -3.54 20.28 -4.40
C GLU A 437 -4.28 21.29 -5.29
N TYR A 438 -5.30 21.97 -4.77
CA TYR A 438 -5.99 23.03 -5.52
C TYR A 438 -5.05 24.20 -5.83
N LEU A 439 -4.33 24.70 -4.82
CA LEU A 439 -3.40 25.81 -4.99
C LEU A 439 -2.26 25.45 -5.96
N ASP A 440 -1.69 24.24 -5.84
CA ASP A 440 -0.68 23.72 -6.77
C ASP A 440 -1.25 23.50 -8.18
N GLY A 441 -2.54 23.18 -8.27
CA GLY A 441 -3.34 23.14 -9.49
C GLY A 441 -3.60 24.51 -10.13
N GLY A 442 -3.16 25.59 -9.49
CA GLY A 442 -3.36 26.96 -9.97
C GLY A 442 -4.74 27.53 -9.65
N VAL A 443 -5.48 26.94 -8.70
CA VAL A 443 -6.73 27.52 -8.19
C VAL A 443 -6.38 28.77 -7.38
N PRO A 444 -6.79 29.97 -7.80
CA PRO A 444 -6.37 31.22 -7.17
C PRO A 444 -7.18 31.60 -5.92
N LEU A 445 -8.30 30.93 -5.65
CA LEU A 445 -9.14 31.15 -4.48
C LEU A 445 -9.76 29.83 -4.01
N VAL A 446 -9.53 29.47 -2.75
CA VAL A 446 -10.13 28.28 -2.14
C VAL A 446 -10.88 28.68 -0.87
N TRP A 447 -12.12 28.24 -0.72
CA TRP A 447 -12.90 28.38 0.51
C TRP A 447 -13.08 27.03 1.19
N VAL A 448 -12.83 26.99 2.49
CA VAL A 448 -13.14 25.85 3.35
C VAL A 448 -14.18 26.30 4.36
N VAL A 449 -15.42 25.82 4.24
CA VAL A 449 -16.53 26.19 5.12
C VAL A 449 -16.72 25.09 6.17
N ASP A 450 -16.73 25.46 7.44
CA ASP A 450 -17.03 24.56 8.55
C ASP A 450 -18.41 24.90 9.14
N PRO A 451 -19.46 24.12 8.80
CA PRO A 451 -20.80 24.36 9.32
C PRO A 451 -20.89 24.17 10.85
N LYS A 452 -20.02 23.35 11.44
CA LYS A 452 -20.05 23.01 12.86
C LYS A 452 -19.51 24.17 13.70
N THR A 453 -18.39 24.75 13.29
CA THR A 453 -17.80 25.92 13.98
C THR A 453 -18.36 27.24 13.46
N ARG A 454 -19.18 27.22 12.40
CA ARG A 454 -19.77 28.41 11.76
C ARG A 454 -18.68 29.39 11.31
N THR A 455 -17.58 28.84 10.80
CA THR A 455 -16.45 29.60 10.25
C THR A 455 -16.17 29.20 8.82
N ALA A 456 -15.48 30.05 8.09
CA ALA A 456 -14.88 29.71 6.82
C ALA A 456 -13.42 30.15 6.77
N THR A 457 -12.59 29.42 6.04
CA THR A 457 -11.20 29.77 5.79
C THR A 457 -10.99 30.01 4.30
N VAL A 458 -10.45 31.16 3.97
CA VAL A 458 -10.17 31.63 2.62
C VAL A 458 -8.68 31.52 2.37
N TYR A 459 -8.29 30.78 1.34
CA TYR A 459 -6.90 30.57 0.93
C TYR A 459 -6.63 31.23 -0.42
N ARG A 460 -5.57 32.04 -0.47
CA ARG A 460 -4.91 32.50 -1.70
C ARG A 460 -3.58 31.79 -1.94
N SER A 461 -2.98 31.31 -0.86
CA SER A 461 -1.85 30.40 -0.85
C SER A 461 -1.81 29.72 0.52
N LEU A 462 -0.92 28.74 0.72
CA LEU A 462 -0.73 28.11 2.04
C LEU A 462 -0.21 29.08 3.12
N THR A 463 0.21 30.28 2.73
CA THR A 463 0.71 31.32 3.65
C THR A 463 -0.16 32.57 3.67
N ASN A 464 -1.07 32.73 2.71
CA ASN A 464 -2.05 33.81 2.66
C ASN A 464 -3.44 33.22 2.94
N VAL A 465 -3.80 33.23 4.22
CA VAL A 465 -4.99 32.59 4.76
C VAL A 465 -5.77 33.58 5.62
N ARG A 466 -7.08 33.68 5.38
CA ARG A 466 -8.01 34.52 6.13
C ARG A 466 -9.13 33.66 6.71
N THR A 467 -9.42 33.81 8.00
CA THR A 467 -10.62 33.22 8.61
C THR A 467 -11.77 34.23 8.59
N VAL A 468 -12.94 33.77 8.19
CA VAL A 468 -14.23 34.47 8.24
C VAL A 468 -15.04 33.82 9.35
N VAL A 469 -15.40 34.61 10.36
CA VAL A 469 -16.33 34.21 11.42
C VAL A 469 -17.77 34.43 10.96
N GLU A 470 -18.74 33.88 11.70
CA GLU A 470 -20.16 33.84 11.32
C GLU A 470 -20.75 35.18 10.85
N ASP A 471 -20.43 36.29 11.55
CA ASP A 471 -20.94 37.64 11.24
C ASP A 471 -20.21 38.31 10.05
N GLY A 472 -19.25 37.62 9.45
CA GLY A 472 -18.49 38.10 8.30
C GLY A 472 -19.05 37.63 6.95
N ASP A 473 -18.47 38.17 5.88
CA ASP A 473 -18.84 37.83 4.51
C ASP A 473 -17.80 36.91 3.84
N LEU A 474 -18.30 35.90 3.13
CA LEU A 474 -17.57 35.25 2.04
C LEU A 474 -17.48 36.24 0.88
N ASP A 475 -16.27 36.68 0.57
CA ASP A 475 -15.97 37.69 -0.45
C ASP A 475 -15.35 37.00 -1.67
N GLY A 476 -15.94 37.23 -2.85
CA GLY A 476 -15.48 36.69 -4.13
C GLY A 476 -14.17 37.30 -4.63
N GLU A 477 -13.75 38.42 -4.04
CA GLU A 477 -12.51 39.13 -4.33
C GLU A 477 -12.34 39.40 -5.84
N ASP A 478 -11.14 39.27 -6.40
CA ASP A 478 -10.89 39.48 -7.84
C ASP A 478 -11.40 38.31 -8.73
N ILE A 479 -11.74 37.16 -8.14
CA ILE A 479 -12.25 35.98 -8.86
C ILE A 479 -13.73 36.14 -9.19
N LEU A 480 -14.51 36.69 -8.27
CA LEU A 480 -15.92 37.03 -8.43
C LEU A 480 -16.15 38.49 -8.00
N PRO A 481 -15.74 39.48 -8.82
CA PRO A 481 -15.73 40.89 -8.43
C PRO A 481 -17.09 41.42 -8.00
N GLY A 482 -17.18 41.81 -6.73
CA GLY A 482 -18.40 42.36 -6.12
C GLY A 482 -19.36 41.31 -5.55
N PHE A 483 -18.97 40.03 -5.53
CA PHE A 483 -19.73 39.01 -4.81
C PHE A 483 -19.44 39.10 -3.31
N ARG A 484 -20.49 39.19 -2.50
CA ARG A 484 -20.44 39.03 -1.05
C ARG A 484 -21.65 38.25 -0.57
N CYS A 485 -21.42 37.33 0.36
CA CYS A 485 -22.48 36.58 1.00
C CYS A 485 -22.20 36.48 2.51
N PRO A 486 -23.14 36.88 3.37
CA PRO A 486 -23.02 36.65 4.80
C PRO A 486 -22.82 35.16 5.08
N LEU A 487 -21.81 34.81 5.89
CA LEU A 487 -21.54 33.41 6.21
C LEU A 487 -22.70 32.80 7.00
N ALA A 488 -23.35 33.58 7.87
CA ALA A 488 -24.55 33.19 8.61
C ALA A 488 -25.66 32.63 7.69
N ASP A 489 -25.87 33.21 6.51
CA ASP A 489 -26.88 32.73 5.55
C ASP A 489 -26.53 31.38 4.92
N ILE A 490 -25.25 31.01 4.93
CA ILE A 490 -24.75 29.73 4.41
C ILE A 490 -24.82 28.65 5.48
N VAL A 491 -24.38 28.96 6.71
CA VAL A 491 -24.27 27.99 7.82
C VAL A 491 -25.49 27.93 8.74
N ALA A 492 -26.57 28.66 8.41
CA ALA A 492 -27.85 28.64 9.13
C ALA A 492 -28.36 27.22 9.40
N GLU A 493 -29.07 27.01 10.51
CA GLU A 493 -29.67 25.70 10.81
C GLU A 493 -30.99 25.49 10.06
#